data_AF-A0A661HKB8-F1
#
_entry.id   AF-A0A661HKB8-F1
#
_cell.length_a   1.000
_cell.length_b   1.000
_cell.length_c   1.000
_cell.angle_alpha   90.00
_cell.angle_beta   90.00
_cell.angle_gamma   90.00
#
_symmetry.space_group_name_H-M   'P 1'
#
loop_
_entity.id
_entity.type
_entity.pdbx_description
1 polymer ?
#
loop_
_entity_poly.entity_id
_entity_poly.type
_entity_poly.pdbx_seq_one_letter_code
_entity_poly.pdbx_strand_id
1 'polypeptide(L)'
;MNYYKILNEQETHHDLKYHDGLNEDPLPFNPSGDCEPGGIYFAREDILAFLDYGPWIRKVTLPEGERIYENPGSPKKWKAKRITLGSRRKINLQVIKELVEEGANIHVNNDYALRWAAKNGHLDVVKYLVSKGANIHACNDLALSWAAKNGCLDIVKYLVSKGANIHACNDIALRWAASDGRLNVVKYLVSKGANIHVDNNYALRVAAYNGHLNIVRYLVENGANIYATIDETLELAMLNKNDDTGKFLIEQVKNLIEQLKNLKEKGESENV
;
A
#
# COMPACT_ATOMS: atom_id res chain seq x y z
N MET A 1 24.99 -12.00 11.39
CA MET A 1 24.08 -11.43 10.37
C MET A 1 24.11 -12.29 9.11
N ASN A 2 22.98 -12.87 8.69
CA ASN A 2 22.93 -13.65 7.44
C ASN A 2 22.58 -12.75 6.24
N TYR A 3 22.90 -13.21 5.03
CA TYR A 3 22.43 -12.58 3.79
C TYR A 3 21.13 -13.24 3.31
N TYR A 4 20.31 -12.45 2.63
CA TYR A 4 19.01 -12.86 2.11
C TYR A 4 18.74 -12.25 0.74
N LYS A 5 17.96 -12.96 -0.06
CA LYS A 5 17.44 -12.47 -1.33
C LYS A 5 15.93 -12.65 -1.37
N ILE A 6 15.21 -11.56 -1.67
CA ILE A 6 13.79 -11.59 -2.00
C ILE A 6 13.63 -11.78 -3.51
N LEU A 7 12.66 -12.60 -3.90
CA LEU A 7 12.42 -13.05 -5.26
C LEU A 7 10.94 -12.91 -5.62
N ASN A 8 10.69 -12.53 -6.87
CA ASN A 8 9.35 -12.50 -7.47
C ASN A 8 8.77 -13.90 -7.62
N GLU A 9 7.51 -14.00 -8.05
CA GLU A 9 6.79 -15.29 -8.19
C GLU A 9 7.50 -16.28 -9.13
N GLN A 10 8.17 -15.76 -10.16
CA GLN A 10 8.90 -16.54 -11.14
C GLN A 10 10.32 -16.87 -10.67
N GLU A 11 10.77 -16.38 -9.52
CA GLU A 11 12.17 -16.50 -9.07
C GLU A 11 13.17 -16.10 -10.15
N THR A 12 12.93 -14.95 -10.81
CA THR A 12 13.81 -14.40 -11.86
C THR A 12 14.26 -12.97 -11.54
N HIS A 13 15.40 -12.57 -12.10
CA HIS A 13 15.86 -11.17 -12.13
C HIS A 13 16.75 -10.94 -13.35
N HIS A 14 16.41 -9.97 -14.22
CA HIS A 14 17.08 -9.77 -15.52
C HIS A 14 17.30 -11.08 -16.31
N ASP A 15 16.22 -11.83 -16.52
CA ASP A 15 16.19 -13.12 -17.23
C ASP A 15 16.95 -14.29 -16.57
N LEU A 16 17.73 -14.03 -15.52
CA LEU A 16 18.35 -15.08 -14.72
C LEU A 16 17.28 -15.77 -13.86
N LYS A 17 17.10 -17.08 -14.08
CA LYS A 17 16.24 -17.95 -13.27
C LYS A 17 17.02 -18.53 -12.10
N TYR A 18 16.55 -18.27 -10.89
CA TYR A 18 17.17 -18.79 -9.68
C TYR A 18 16.68 -20.19 -9.32
N HIS A 19 17.56 -20.99 -8.74
CA HIS A 19 17.27 -22.32 -8.21
C HIS A 19 18.00 -22.57 -6.88
N ASP A 20 17.65 -23.66 -6.19
CA ASP A 20 18.35 -24.09 -4.98
C ASP A 20 19.82 -24.42 -5.29
N GLY A 21 20.74 -24.06 -4.39
CA GLY A 21 22.17 -24.27 -4.57
C GLY A 21 22.89 -23.12 -5.27
N LEU A 22 23.96 -23.43 -6.00
CA LEU A 22 24.84 -22.43 -6.62
C LEU A 22 24.17 -21.76 -7.82
N ASN A 23 24.15 -20.43 -7.82
CA ASN A 23 23.68 -19.58 -8.91
C ASN A 23 24.81 -18.64 -9.32
N GLU A 24 25.00 -18.46 -10.62
CA GLU A 24 26.01 -17.57 -11.20
C GLU A 24 25.35 -16.64 -12.22
N ASP A 25 25.64 -15.35 -12.13
CA ASP A 25 25.22 -14.41 -13.18
C ASP A 25 26.06 -14.69 -14.45
N PRO A 26 25.49 -14.93 -15.63
CA PRO A 26 26.26 -15.22 -16.83
C PRO A 26 27.06 -14.02 -17.37
N LEU A 27 26.69 -12.78 -17.01
CA LEU A 27 27.32 -11.57 -17.53
C LEU A 27 28.65 -11.27 -16.83
N PRO A 28 29.60 -10.57 -17.49
CA PRO A 28 30.83 -10.11 -16.84
C PRO A 28 30.51 -9.37 -15.54
N PHE A 29 31.28 -9.65 -14.49
CA PHE A 29 31.01 -9.06 -13.18
C PHE A 29 31.23 -7.54 -13.23
N ASN A 30 30.21 -6.78 -12.89
CA ASN A 30 30.23 -5.33 -12.84
C ASN A 30 30.02 -4.85 -11.39
N PRO A 31 31.07 -4.34 -10.72
CA PRO A 31 30.95 -3.81 -9.35
C PRO A 31 30.26 -2.44 -9.29
N SER A 32 30.12 -1.76 -10.43
CA SER A 32 29.66 -0.38 -10.52
C SER A 32 28.17 -0.30 -10.83
N GLY A 33 27.52 0.74 -10.28
CA GLY A 33 26.17 1.13 -10.61
C GLY A 33 25.09 0.45 -9.77
N ASP A 34 24.03 1.20 -9.48
CA ASP A 34 22.83 0.68 -8.84
C ASP A 34 21.93 0.02 -9.89
N CYS A 35 21.48 -1.21 -9.65
CA CYS A 35 20.61 -1.96 -10.56
C CYS A 35 21.21 -2.24 -11.96
N GLU A 36 22.54 -2.19 -12.09
CA GLU A 36 23.22 -2.59 -13.33
C GLU A 36 23.34 -4.12 -13.44
N PRO A 37 23.24 -4.71 -14.65
CA PRO A 37 23.53 -6.12 -14.89
C PRO A 37 24.97 -6.52 -14.47
N GLY A 38 25.26 -7.83 -14.43
CA GLY A 38 26.61 -8.32 -14.10
C GLY A 38 26.83 -8.58 -12.61
N GLY A 39 25.86 -9.20 -11.95
CA GLY A 39 25.98 -9.75 -10.60
C GLY A 39 24.62 -9.88 -9.89
N ILE A 40 24.60 -10.77 -8.89
CA ILE A 40 23.39 -11.13 -8.15
C ILE A 40 23.28 -10.27 -6.89
N TYR A 41 22.18 -9.53 -6.77
CA TYR A 41 21.89 -8.67 -5.60
C TYR A 41 21.24 -9.44 -4.45
N PHE A 42 21.65 -9.11 -3.23
CA PHE A 42 21.13 -9.61 -1.95
C PHE A 42 21.34 -8.57 -0.83
N ALA A 43 20.69 -8.75 0.34
CA ALA A 43 20.74 -7.80 1.47
C ALA A 43 20.92 -8.51 2.82
N ARG A 44 21.37 -7.77 3.86
CA ARG A 44 21.40 -8.19 5.28
C ARG A 44 20.46 -7.31 6.10
N GLU A 45 20.98 -6.26 6.74
CA GLU A 45 20.24 -5.40 7.65
C GLU A 45 19.00 -4.79 6.98
N ASP A 46 19.14 -4.34 5.74
CA ASP A 46 18.09 -3.60 5.05
C ASP A 46 17.18 -4.50 4.18
N ILE A 47 17.19 -5.82 4.40
CA ILE A 47 16.39 -6.78 3.61
C ILE A 47 14.89 -6.43 3.56
N LEU A 48 14.37 -5.84 4.64
CA LEU A 48 12.97 -5.45 4.74
C LEU A 48 12.58 -4.29 3.81
N ALA A 49 13.55 -3.57 3.23
CA ALA A 49 13.29 -2.56 2.21
C ALA A 49 12.85 -3.15 0.87
N PHE A 50 13.07 -4.46 0.65
CA PHE A 50 12.84 -5.12 -0.64
C PHE A 50 11.59 -6.00 -0.65
N LEU A 51 10.68 -5.86 0.32
CA LEU A 51 9.50 -6.71 0.47
C LEU A 51 8.52 -6.67 -0.73
N ASP A 52 8.43 -5.55 -1.47
CA ASP A 52 7.61 -5.49 -2.70
C ASP A 52 8.25 -6.23 -3.90
N TYR A 53 9.51 -6.70 -3.81
CA TYR A 53 10.17 -7.43 -4.91
C TYR A 53 9.58 -8.83 -5.12
N GLY A 54 8.92 -9.37 -4.11
CA GLY A 54 8.14 -10.58 -4.26
C GLY A 54 7.91 -11.34 -2.96
N PRO A 55 7.17 -12.46 -3.04
CA PRO A 55 6.71 -13.17 -1.86
C PRO A 55 7.70 -14.20 -1.33
N TRP A 56 8.83 -14.41 -2.01
CA TRP A 56 9.77 -15.48 -1.70
C TRP A 56 11.05 -14.90 -1.14
N ILE A 57 11.58 -15.54 -0.09
CA ILE A 57 12.88 -15.20 0.48
C ILE A 57 13.73 -16.45 0.57
N ARG A 58 15.02 -16.29 0.29
CA ARG A 58 16.03 -17.34 0.40
C ARG A 58 17.23 -16.83 1.16
N LYS A 59 17.79 -17.69 2.03
CA LYS A 59 19.06 -17.43 2.68
C LYS A 59 20.17 -17.53 1.63
N VAL A 60 21.10 -16.59 1.69
CA VAL A 60 22.24 -16.48 0.79
C VAL A 60 23.50 -16.88 1.54
N THR A 61 24.29 -17.74 0.92
CA THR A 61 25.65 -18.09 1.34
C THR A 61 26.61 -17.80 0.20
N LEU A 62 27.84 -17.42 0.53
CA LEU A 62 28.86 -17.05 -0.46
C LEU A 62 29.80 -18.23 -0.65
N PRO A 63 30.11 -18.63 -1.90
CA PRO A 63 31.18 -19.58 -2.18
C PRO A 63 32.52 -19.10 -1.61
N GLU A 64 33.43 -20.03 -1.33
CA GLU A 64 34.77 -19.70 -0.87
C GLU A 64 35.51 -18.80 -1.89
N GLY A 65 36.14 -17.73 -1.39
CA GLY A 65 36.84 -16.74 -2.21
C GLY A 65 35.93 -15.79 -3.02
N GLU A 66 34.60 -15.87 -2.87
CA GLU A 66 33.68 -14.99 -3.58
C GLU A 66 33.83 -13.53 -3.12
N ARG A 67 34.06 -12.62 -4.07
CA ARG A 67 34.12 -11.19 -3.80
C ARG A 67 32.72 -10.61 -3.76
N ILE A 68 32.46 -9.81 -2.72
CA ILE A 68 31.22 -9.06 -2.59
C ILE A 68 31.48 -7.57 -2.68
N TYR A 69 30.51 -6.86 -3.24
CA TYR A 69 30.58 -5.43 -3.44
C TYR A 69 29.35 -4.83 -2.77
N GLU A 70 29.59 -3.97 -1.78
CA GLU A 70 28.54 -3.17 -1.18
C GLU A 70 28.20 -2.02 -2.13
N ASN A 71 26.91 -1.87 -2.43
CA ASN A 71 26.45 -0.71 -3.16
C ASN A 71 26.36 0.47 -2.18
N PRO A 72 27.00 1.63 -2.45
CA PRO A 72 27.05 2.75 -1.51
C PRO A 72 25.70 3.44 -1.24
N GLY A 73 24.60 2.99 -1.86
CA GLY A 73 23.26 3.50 -1.65
C GLY A 73 22.53 2.92 -0.43
N SER A 74 21.48 3.63 -0.01
CA SER A 74 20.45 3.13 0.92
C SER A 74 19.18 2.81 0.11
N PRO A 75 18.50 1.67 0.35
CA PRO A 75 18.81 0.62 1.33
C PRO A 75 20.06 -0.19 0.95
N LYS A 76 20.84 -0.61 1.96
CA LYS A 76 22.07 -1.37 1.74
C LYS A 76 21.80 -2.70 1.06
N LYS A 77 22.56 -2.95 0.00
CA LYS A 77 22.58 -4.22 -0.72
C LYS A 77 23.97 -4.54 -1.22
N TRP A 78 24.22 -5.83 -1.41
CA TRP A 78 25.47 -6.38 -1.87
C TRP A 78 25.26 -7.08 -3.20
N LYS A 79 26.34 -7.16 -3.98
CA LYS A 79 26.40 -7.82 -5.27
C LYS A 79 27.56 -8.81 -5.27
N ALA A 80 27.34 -10.00 -5.83
CA ALA A 80 28.36 -11.02 -6.04
C ALA A 80 28.16 -11.68 -7.41
N LYS A 81 29.21 -12.29 -7.98
CA LYS A 81 29.10 -13.03 -9.24
C LYS A 81 28.37 -14.34 -9.02
N ARG A 82 28.67 -15.02 -7.91
CA ARG A 82 28.07 -16.29 -7.52
C ARG A 82 27.49 -16.21 -6.12
N ILE A 83 26.32 -16.83 -5.93
CA ILE A 83 25.72 -17.04 -4.61
C ILE A 83 25.15 -18.44 -4.51
N THR A 84 25.12 -19.00 -3.30
CA THR A 84 24.39 -20.23 -3.01
C THR A 84 23.09 -19.88 -2.29
N LEU A 85 21.96 -20.25 -2.90
CA LEU A 85 20.63 -20.03 -2.38
C LEU A 85 20.14 -21.26 -1.61
N GLY A 86 19.71 -21.06 -0.37
CA GLY A 86 18.98 -22.06 0.40
C GLY A 86 17.54 -22.23 -0.09
N SER A 87 16.78 -23.08 0.62
CA SER A 87 15.40 -23.39 0.27
C SER A 87 14.49 -22.17 0.21
N ARG A 88 13.54 -22.21 -0.74
CA ARG A 88 12.49 -21.19 -0.91
C ARG A 88 11.59 -21.13 0.31
N ARG A 89 11.36 -19.93 0.85
CA ARG A 89 10.39 -19.69 1.92
C ARG A 89 9.43 -18.57 1.53
N LYS A 90 8.14 -18.74 1.82
CA LYS A 90 7.15 -17.67 1.65
C LYS A 90 7.34 -16.66 2.78
N ILE A 91 7.37 -15.38 2.46
CA ILE A 91 7.41 -14.31 3.45
C ILE A 91 6.09 -14.34 4.23
N ASN A 92 6.21 -14.48 5.54
CA ASN A 92 5.12 -14.52 6.51
C ASN A 92 5.63 -14.00 7.86
N LEU A 93 4.80 -13.95 8.89
CA LEU A 93 5.20 -13.48 10.21
C LEU A 93 6.42 -14.20 10.77
N GLN A 94 6.50 -15.52 10.63
CA GLN A 94 7.60 -16.31 11.19
C GLN A 94 8.93 -15.91 10.54
N VAL A 95 8.94 -15.77 9.22
CA VAL A 95 10.10 -15.25 8.48
C VAL A 95 10.48 -13.84 8.95
N ILE A 96 9.51 -12.93 9.08
CA ILE A 96 9.80 -11.55 9.52
C ILE A 96 10.40 -11.54 10.93
N LYS A 97 9.89 -12.37 11.85
CA LYS A 97 10.45 -12.52 13.20
C LYS A 97 11.90 -12.95 13.16
N GLU A 98 12.20 -14.01 12.41
CA GLU A 98 13.57 -14.52 12.26
C GLU A 98 14.51 -13.45 11.69
N LEU A 99 14.09 -12.71 10.66
CA LEU A 99 14.90 -11.64 10.08
C LEU A 99 15.21 -10.55 11.12
N VAL A 100 14.22 -10.12 11.90
CA VAL A 100 14.39 -9.10 12.95
C VAL A 100 15.27 -9.60 14.09
N GLU A 101 15.11 -10.86 14.51
CA GLU A 101 15.97 -11.51 15.51
C GLU A 101 17.42 -11.64 15.02
N GLU A 102 17.63 -11.82 13.73
CA GLU A 102 18.95 -11.82 13.09
C GLU A 102 19.51 -10.41 12.81
N GLY A 103 18.79 -9.35 13.19
CA GLY A 103 19.24 -7.96 13.15
C GLY A 103 18.68 -7.12 11.98
N ALA A 104 17.70 -7.61 11.22
CA ALA A 104 17.09 -6.80 10.17
C ALA A 104 16.53 -5.47 10.72
N ASN A 105 16.88 -4.38 10.05
CA ASN A 105 16.50 -3.03 10.41
C ASN A 105 15.02 -2.78 10.06
N ILE A 106 14.16 -2.75 11.09
CA ILE A 106 12.73 -2.47 10.91
C ILE A 106 12.44 -1.03 10.47
N HIS A 107 13.38 -0.10 10.69
CA HIS A 107 13.22 1.32 10.40
C HIS A 107 13.73 1.71 9.01
N VAL A 108 14.26 0.75 8.22
CA VAL A 108 14.75 1.02 6.88
C VAL A 108 13.66 1.65 6.00
N ASN A 109 14.06 2.65 5.21
CA ASN A 109 13.17 3.43 4.36
C ASN A 109 11.94 3.98 5.11
N ASN A 110 12.13 4.58 6.29
CA ASN A 110 11.04 5.12 7.12
C ASN A 110 9.96 4.05 7.40
N ASP A 111 10.38 2.98 8.08
CA ASP A 111 9.51 1.88 8.53
C ASP A 111 8.71 1.25 7.38
N TYR A 112 9.36 1.08 6.22
CA TYR A 112 8.69 0.58 5.01
C TYR A 112 8.02 -0.78 5.21
N ALA A 113 8.59 -1.65 6.05
CA ALA A 113 8.01 -2.95 6.38
C ALA A 113 6.59 -2.85 6.97
N LEU A 114 6.35 -1.83 7.81
CA LEU A 114 5.02 -1.59 8.40
C LEU A 114 4.01 -1.20 7.33
N ARG A 115 4.42 -0.32 6.42
CA ARG A 115 3.58 0.12 5.29
C ARG A 115 3.29 -1.04 4.34
N TRP A 116 4.29 -1.84 3.98
CA TRP A 116 4.13 -3.04 3.17
C TRP A 116 3.14 -4.03 3.80
N ALA A 117 3.28 -4.32 5.09
CA ALA A 117 2.38 -5.24 5.79
C ALA A 117 0.94 -4.69 5.84
N ALA A 118 0.78 -3.38 6.04
CA ALA A 118 -0.52 -2.71 6.06
C ALA A 118 -1.23 -2.73 4.69
N LYS A 119 -0.49 -2.48 3.60
CA LYS A 119 -0.98 -2.56 2.21
C LYS A 119 -1.48 -3.95 1.85
N ASN A 120 -0.76 -5.00 2.28
CA ASN A 120 -1.02 -6.38 1.88
C ASN A 120 -1.93 -7.16 2.86
N GLY A 121 -2.49 -6.51 3.88
CA GLY A 121 -3.43 -7.17 4.80
C GLY A 121 -2.77 -8.11 5.82
N HIS A 122 -1.47 -7.97 6.09
CA HIS A 122 -0.75 -8.82 7.05
C HIS A 122 -0.84 -8.27 8.47
N LEU A 123 -2.02 -8.37 9.09
CA LEU A 123 -2.30 -7.80 10.42
C LEU A 123 -1.33 -8.31 11.50
N ASP A 124 -0.97 -9.58 11.45
CA ASP A 124 -0.06 -10.23 12.38
C ASP A 124 1.36 -9.65 12.29
N VAL A 125 1.84 -9.39 11.07
CA VAL A 125 3.10 -8.67 10.79
C VAL A 125 3.01 -7.22 11.27
N VAL A 126 1.91 -6.51 10.99
CA VAL A 126 1.70 -5.12 11.48
C VAL A 126 1.79 -5.06 13.01
N LYS A 127 1.08 -5.94 13.71
CA LYS A 127 1.11 -6.02 15.18
C LYS A 127 2.51 -6.29 15.71
N TYR A 128 3.22 -7.23 15.09
CA TYR A 128 4.59 -7.55 15.48
C TYR A 128 5.54 -6.36 15.28
N LEU A 129 5.54 -5.73 14.10
CA LEU A 129 6.41 -4.57 13.82
C LEU A 129 6.14 -3.41 14.78
N VAL A 130 4.87 -3.08 15.03
CA VAL A 130 4.50 -2.04 16.02
C VAL A 130 4.98 -2.42 17.42
N SER A 131 4.88 -3.71 17.82
CA SER A 131 5.40 -4.18 19.11
C SER A 131 6.93 -4.09 19.23
N LYS A 132 7.63 -4.05 18.10
CA LYS A 132 9.09 -3.85 18.01
C LYS A 132 9.49 -2.39 17.87
N GLY A 133 8.54 -1.46 17.92
CA GLY A 133 8.80 -0.02 17.90
C GLY A 133 8.74 0.63 16.52
N ALA A 134 8.20 -0.06 15.49
CA ALA A 134 8.00 0.57 14.18
C ALA A 134 7.14 1.85 14.30
N ASN A 135 7.56 2.91 13.64
CA ASN A 135 6.91 4.22 13.74
C ASN A 135 5.62 4.26 12.90
N ILE A 136 4.47 4.27 13.57
CA ILE A 136 3.15 4.37 12.93
C ILE A 136 2.98 5.68 12.15
N HIS A 137 3.65 6.76 12.56
CA HIS A 137 3.57 8.08 11.96
C HIS A 137 4.56 8.29 10.80
N ALA A 138 5.36 7.26 10.46
CA ALA A 138 6.32 7.35 9.37
C ALA A 138 5.64 7.74 8.04
N CYS A 139 6.23 8.71 7.34
CA CYS A 139 5.71 9.27 6.09
C CYS A 139 4.25 9.75 6.19
N ASN A 140 3.89 10.45 7.27
CA ASN A 140 2.53 10.98 7.51
C ASN A 140 1.48 9.87 7.56
N ASP A 141 1.72 8.89 8.44
CA ASP A 141 0.77 7.80 8.73
C ASP A 141 0.39 6.98 7.48
N LEU A 142 1.29 6.87 6.49
CA LEU A 142 1.00 6.24 5.20
C LEU A 142 0.58 4.76 5.34
N ALA A 143 0.98 4.08 6.41
CA ALA A 143 0.52 2.74 6.72
C ALA A 143 -1.02 2.68 6.88
N LEU A 144 -1.62 3.67 7.56
CA LEU A 144 -3.08 3.79 7.69
C LEU A 144 -3.73 3.96 6.32
N SER A 145 -3.18 4.85 5.50
CA SER A 145 -3.70 5.18 4.17
C SER A 145 -3.60 4.01 3.19
N TRP A 146 -2.50 3.24 3.21
CA TRP A 146 -2.36 2.03 2.40
C TRP A 146 -3.30 0.91 2.85
N ALA A 147 -3.47 0.69 4.16
CA ALA A 147 -4.47 -0.25 4.65
C ALA A 147 -5.89 0.19 4.25
N ALA A 148 -6.18 1.48 4.32
CA ALA A 148 -7.48 2.04 3.97
C ALA A 148 -7.80 1.86 2.47
N LYS A 149 -6.84 2.19 1.59
CA LYS A 149 -6.94 1.99 0.14
C LYS A 149 -7.21 0.53 -0.25
N ASN A 150 -6.54 -0.41 0.42
CA ASN A 150 -6.68 -1.84 0.14
C ASN A 150 -7.85 -2.51 0.88
N GLY A 151 -8.60 -1.78 1.70
CA GLY A 151 -9.78 -2.31 2.40
C GLY A 151 -9.46 -3.16 3.63
N CYS A 152 -8.23 -3.10 4.14
CA CYS A 152 -7.77 -3.87 5.30
C CYS A 152 -8.32 -3.27 6.62
N LEU A 153 -9.63 -3.43 6.84
CA LEU A 153 -10.35 -2.77 7.94
C LEU A 153 -9.81 -3.12 9.34
N ASP A 154 -9.40 -4.36 9.55
CA ASP A 154 -8.79 -4.84 10.78
C ASP A 154 -7.46 -4.12 11.09
N ILE A 155 -6.64 -3.88 10.07
CA ILE A 155 -5.41 -3.09 10.18
C ILE A 155 -5.72 -1.62 10.43
N VAL A 156 -6.67 -1.04 9.69
CA VAL A 156 -7.13 0.34 9.91
C VAL A 156 -7.58 0.55 11.36
N LYS A 157 -8.42 -0.37 11.87
CA LYS A 157 -8.87 -0.36 13.27
C LYS A 157 -7.70 -0.43 14.24
N TYR A 158 -6.76 -1.34 14.00
CA TYR A 158 -5.59 -1.50 14.85
C TYR A 158 -4.71 -0.24 14.86
N LEU A 159 -4.35 0.31 13.70
CA LEU A 159 -3.50 1.51 13.61
C LEU A 159 -4.16 2.72 14.27
N VAL A 160 -5.45 2.95 14.04
CA VAL A 160 -6.22 4.02 14.73
C VAL A 160 -6.24 3.78 16.25
N SER A 161 -6.41 2.54 16.71
CA SER A 161 -6.34 2.21 18.15
C SER A 161 -4.96 2.44 18.78
N LYS A 162 -3.91 2.53 17.95
CA LYS A 162 -2.54 2.85 18.34
C LYS A 162 -2.18 4.32 18.14
N GLY A 163 -3.15 5.17 17.80
CA GLY A 163 -2.97 6.61 17.71
C GLY A 163 -2.63 7.14 16.32
N ALA A 164 -2.73 6.32 15.26
CA ALA A 164 -2.53 6.81 13.88
C ALA A 164 -3.44 8.02 13.58
N ASN A 165 -2.88 9.05 12.96
CA ASN A 165 -3.56 10.30 12.65
C ASN A 165 -4.48 10.13 11.44
N ILE A 166 -5.80 10.12 11.67
CA ILE A 166 -6.82 10.01 10.62
C ILE A 166 -6.81 11.22 9.68
N HIS A 167 -6.38 12.39 10.16
CA HIS A 167 -6.36 13.65 9.40
C HIS A 167 -5.05 13.87 8.63
N ALA A 168 -4.11 12.91 8.66
CA ALA A 168 -2.86 13.02 7.95
C ALA A 168 -3.08 13.25 6.45
N CYS A 169 -2.30 14.18 5.87
CA CYS A 169 -2.33 14.54 4.45
C CYS A 169 -3.75 14.84 3.94
N ASN A 170 -4.53 15.66 4.66
CA ASN A 170 -5.89 16.02 4.28
C ASN A 170 -6.78 14.76 4.16
N ASP A 171 -6.88 14.00 5.26
CA ASP A 171 -7.71 12.80 5.39
C ASP A 171 -7.52 11.79 4.24
N ILE A 172 -6.26 11.61 3.80
CA ILE A 172 -5.93 10.81 2.61
C ILE A 172 -6.42 9.36 2.72
N ALA A 173 -6.47 8.81 3.94
CA ALA A 173 -7.02 7.48 4.20
C ALA A 173 -8.50 7.37 3.80
N LEU A 174 -9.31 8.39 4.12
CA LEU A 174 -10.73 8.45 3.71
C LEU A 174 -10.84 8.59 2.20
N ARG A 175 -10.06 9.49 1.60
CA ARG A 175 -10.08 9.76 0.16
C ARG A 175 -9.71 8.52 -0.66
N TRP A 176 -8.66 7.79 -0.27
CA TRP A 176 -8.25 6.57 -0.97
C TRP A 176 -9.21 5.41 -0.73
N ALA A 177 -9.75 5.25 0.49
CA ALA A 177 -10.79 4.26 0.74
C ALA A 177 -12.06 4.52 -0.10
N ALA A 178 -12.45 5.78 -0.25
CA ALA A 178 -13.56 6.19 -1.09
C ALA A 178 -13.29 5.97 -2.58
N SER A 179 -12.09 6.31 -3.05
CA SER A 179 -11.63 6.09 -4.42
C SER A 179 -11.63 4.61 -4.82
N ASP A 180 -11.20 3.71 -3.93
CA ASP A 180 -11.05 2.28 -4.24
C ASP A 180 -12.26 1.43 -3.76
N GLY A 181 -13.40 2.08 -3.46
CA GLY A 181 -14.67 1.38 -3.21
C GLY A 181 -14.75 0.66 -1.85
N ARG A 182 -13.93 1.05 -0.87
CA ARG A 182 -13.80 0.38 0.43
C ARG A 182 -14.84 0.87 1.45
N LEU A 183 -16.12 0.60 1.20
CA LEU A 183 -17.23 1.13 2.02
C LEU A 183 -17.07 0.89 3.53
N ASN A 184 -16.67 -0.31 3.95
CA ASN A 184 -16.54 -0.62 5.38
C ASN A 184 -15.41 0.18 6.06
N VAL A 185 -14.35 0.52 5.32
CA VAL A 185 -13.28 1.41 5.79
C VAL A 185 -13.77 2.84 5.85
N VAL A 186 -14.47 3.32 4.80
CA VAL A 186 -15.07 4.68 4.78
C VAL A 186 -15.97 4.88 5.99
N LYS A 187 -16.92 3.96 6.23
CA LYS A 187 -17.81 3.99 7.40
C LYS A 187 -17.05 4.08 8.71
N TYR A 188 -16.00 3.27 8.85
CA TYR A 188 -15.19 3.29 10.06
C TYR A 188 -14.45 4.63 10.23
N LEU A 189 -13.78 5.14 9.21
CA LEU A 189 -13.04 6.40 9.29
C LEU A 189 -13.96 7.59 9.60
N VAL A 190 -15.12 7.69 8.94
CA VAL A 190 -16.14 8.72 9.23
C VAL A 190 -16.64 8.58 10.67
N SER A 191 -16.90 7.36 11.16
CA SER A 191 -17.29 7.13 12.56
C SER A 191 -16.21 7.52 13.59
N LYS A 192 -14.96 7.67 13.14
CA LYS A 192 -13.82 8.13 13.94
C LYS A 192 -13.49 9.61 13.72
N GLY A 193 -14.36 10.34 13.03
CA GLY A 193 -14.26 11.79 12.86
C GLY A 193 -13.51 12.25 11.62
N ALA A 194 -13.18 11.36 10.67
CA ALA A 194 -12.57 11.78 9.40
C ALA A 194 -13.39 12.88 8.71
N ASN A 195 -12.72 13.92 8.22
CA ASN A 195 -13.37 15.09 7.64
C ASN A 195 -13.80 14.80 6.19
N ILE A 196 -15.11 14.68 5.99
CA ILE A 196 -15.71 14.40 4.66
C ILE A 196 -15.66 15.61 3.71
N HIS A 197 -15.39 16.82 4.21
CA HIS A 197 -15.44 18.08 3.46
C HIS A 197 -14.11 18.53 2.86
N VAL A 198 -13.03 17.79 3.15
CA VAL A 198 -11.68 18.07 2.64
C VAL A 198 -11.65 18.21 1.12
N ASP A 199 -10.87 19.19 0.64
CA ASP A 199 -10.62 19.45 -0.79
C ASP A 199 -11.92 19.52 -1.61
N ASN A 200 -12.91 20.27 -1.10
CA ASN A 200 -14.24 20.41 -1.67
C ASN A 200 -14.97 19.06 -1.82
N ASN A 201 -15.10 18.32 -0.70
CA ASN A 201 -15.69 16.98 -0.65
C ASN A 201 -15.02 15.98 -1.61
N TYR A 202 -13.70 15.99 -1.72
CA TYR A 202 -12.96 15.15 -2.68
C TYR A 202 -13.30 13.65 -2.55
N ALA A 203 -13.50 13.15 -1.33
CA ALA A 203 -13.88 11.75 -1.11
C ALA A 203 -15.22 11.38 -1.80
N LEU A 204 -16.21 12.29 -1.77
CA LEU A 204 -17.48 12.14 -2.48
C LEU A 204 -17.27 12.18 -3.99
N ARG A 205 -16.50 13.18 -4.47
CA ARG A 205 -16.19 13.39 -5.89
C ARG A 205 -15.52 12.16 -6.51
N VAL A 206 -14.49 11.62 -5.88
CA VAL A 206 -13.74 10.46 -6.39
C VAL A 206 -14.56 9.17 -6.31
N ALA A 207 -15.37 8.98 -5.27
CA ALA A 207 -16.28 7.83 -5.18
C ALA A 207 -17.33 7.87 -6.31
N ALA A 208 -17.88 9.05 -6.61
CA ALA A 208 -18.81 9.25 -7.73
C ALA A 208 -18.14 8.97 -9.08
N TYR A 209 -16.94 9.52 -9.31
CA TYR A 209 -16.15 9.30 -10.53
C TYR A 209 -15.85 7.81 -10.81
N ASN A 210 -15.63 7.04 -9.75
CA ASN A 210 -15.37 5.59 -9.83
C ASN A 210 -16.65 4.73 -9.74
N GLY A 211 -17.84 5.33 -9.67
CA GLY A 211 -19.12 4.61 -9.65
C GLY A 211 -19.42 3.89 -8.33
N HIS A 212 -18.78 4.27 -7.23
CA HIS A 212 -19.00 3.68 -5.92
C HIS A 212 -20.25 4.28 -5.24
N LEU A 213 -21.42 4.00 -5.82
CA LEU A 213 -22.72 4.58 -5.44
C LEU A 213 -23.08 4.36 -3.96
N ASN A 214 -22.68 3.22 -3.38
CA ASN A 214 -22.88 2.92 -1.97
C ASN A 214 -22.10 3.86 -1.04
N ILE A 215 -20.91 4.31 -1.46
CA ILE A 215 -20.10 5.30 -0.74
C ILE A 215 -20.65 6.70 -0.95
N VAL A 216 -21.04 7.03 -2.19
CA VAL A 216 -21.69 8.32 -2.51
C VAL A 216 -22.90 8.54 -1.61
N ARG A 217 -23.83 7.57 -1.57
CA ARG A 217 -25.01 7.61 -0.70
C ARG A 217 -24.61 7.82 0.76
N TYR A 218 -23.69 7.01 1.27
CA TYR A 218 -23.26 7.10 2.67
C TYR A 218 -22.66 8.47 3.01
N LEU A 219 -21.80 9.04 2.16
CA LEU A 219 -21.19 10.34 2.40
C LEU A 219 -22.22 11.47 2.38
N VAL A 220 -23.18 11.43 1.45
CA VAL A 220 -24.29 12.42 1.39
C VAL A 220 -25.20 12.32 2.62
N GLU A 221 -25.55 11.10 3.04
CA GLU A 221 -26.30 10.85 4.29
C GLU A 221 -25.57 11.39 5.53
N ASN A 222 -24.23 11.48 5.48
CA ASN A 222 -23.40 12.05 6.54
C ASN A 222 -23.08 13.54 6.32
N GLY A 223 -23.77 14.22 5.40
CA GLY A 223 -23.73 15.67 5.23
C GLY A 223 -22.77 16.18 4.16
N ALA A 224 -22.11 15.32 3.39
CA ALA A 224 -21.26 15.77 2.28
C ALA A 224 -22.10 16.58 1.26
N ASN A 225 -21.61 17.77 0.90
CA ASN A 225 -22.35 18.65 0.00
C ASN A 225 -22.37 18.08 -1.42
N ILE A 226 -23.57 17.74 -1.88
CA ILE A 226 -23.84 17.16 -3.19
C ILE A 226 -23.54 18.14 -4.34
N TYR A 227 -23.67 19.44 -4.12
CA TYR A 227 -23.44 20.46 -5.15
C TYR A 227 -21.96 20.65 -5.50
N ALA A 228 -21.04 20.28 -4.60
CA ALA A 228 -19.61 20.23 -4.89
C ALA A 228 -19.24 19.22 -5.99
N THR A 229 -20.13 18.25 -6.28
CA THR A 229 -19.91 17.25 -7.33
C THR A 229 -20.38 17.69 -8.71
N ILE A 230 -21.26 18.69 -8.79
CA ILE A 230 -22.02 19.01 -10.01
C ILE A 230 -21.23 19.90 -10.97
N ASP A 231 -20.48 20.89 -10.47
CA ASP A 231 -19.82 21.87 -11.36
C ASP A 231 -18.53 21.35 -12.01
N GLU A 232 -17.64 20.67 -11.28
CA GLU A 232 -16.33 20.24 -11.85
C GLU A 232 -16.22 18.72 -12.10
N THR A 233 -16.89 17.91 -11.29
CA THR A 233 -16.59 16.45 -11.24
C THR A 233 -17.37 15.68 -12.30
N LEU A 234 -18.63 16.07 -12.55
CA LEU A 234 -19.39 15.54 -13.67
C LEU A 234 -18.79 15.97 -15.01
N GLU A 235 -18.40 17.24 -15.19
CA GLU A 235 -17.77 17.72 -16.43
C GLU A 235 -16.44 17.02 -16.74
N LEU A 236 -15.57 16.83 -15.75
CA LEU A 236 -14.30 16.09 -15.95
C LEU A 236 -14.50 14.58 -16.16
N ALA A 237 -15.54 13.99 -15.56
CA ALA A 237 -15.97 12.62 -15.87
C ALA A 237 -16.48 12.49 -17.31
N MET A 238 -17.20 13.52 -17.80
CA MET A 238 -17.72 13.61 -19.17
C MET A 238 -16.60 13.72 -20.22
N LEU A 239 -15.41 14.22 -19.87
CA LEU A 239 -14.27 14.36 -20.79
C LEU A 239 -13.40 13.09 -20.93
N ASN A 240 -13.28 12.26 -19.89
CA ASN A 240 -12.26 11.19 -19.84
C ASN A 240 -12.79 9.74 -20.03
N LYS A 241 -14.09 9.49 -19.87
CA LYS A 241 -14.71 8.16 -20.06
C LYS A 241 -15.80 8.22 -21.12
N ASN A 242 -15.42 8.56 -22.35
CA ASN A 242 -16.35 8.67 -23.49
C ASN A 242 -16.84 7.30 -24.00
N ASP A 243 -16.97 6.31 -23.10
CA ASP A 243 -17.53 4.99 -23.34
C ASP A 243 -18.95 4.88 -22.73
N ASP A 244 -19.72 3.90 -23.18
CA ASP A 244 -21.12 3.74 -22.75
C ASP A 244 -21.24 3.42 -21.24
N THR A 245 -20.19 2.81 -20.68
CA THR A 245 -20.08 2.51 -19.24
C THR A 245 -19.99 3.79 -18.40
N GLY A 246 -19.17 4.75 -18.84
CA GLY A 246 -19.05 6.06 -18.20
C GLY A 246 -20.37 6.82 -18.18
N LYS A 247 -21.07 6.85 -19.32
CA LYS A 247 -22.40 7.49 -19.44
C LYS A 247 -23.44 6.86 -18.52
N PHE A 248 -23.49 5.53 -18.46
CA PHE A 248 -24.42 4.81 -17.59
C PHE A 248 -24.17 5.08 -16.11
N LEU A 249 -22.91 5.04 -15.66
CA LEU A 249 -22.57 5.35 -14.27
C LEU A 249 -22.90 6.79 -13.89
N ILE A 250 -22.67 7.75 -14.80
CA ILE A 250 -23.05 9.15 -14.60
C ILE A 250 -24.56 9.28 -14.41
N GLU A 251 -25.35 8.60 -15.24
CA GLU A 251 -26.82 8.63 -15.12
C GLU A 251 -27.29 8.03 -13.79
N GLN A 252 -26.66 6.95 -13.31
CA GLN A 252 -26.95 6.41 -11.99
C GLN A 252 -26.59 7.37 -10.85
N VAL A 253 -25.44 8.06 -10.95
CA VAL A 253 -25.04 9.07 -9.96
C VAL A 253 -26.01 10.25 -9.97
N LYS A 254 -26.40 10.78 -11.14
CA LYS A 254 -27.39 11.86 -11.25
C LYS A 254 -28.73 11.47 -10.63
N ASN A 255 -29.23 10.28 -10.96
CA ASN A 255 -30.49 9.79 -10.43
C ASN A 255 -30.44 9.60 -8.90
N LEU A 256 -29.34 9.06 -8.37
CA LEU A 256 -29.14 8.95 -6.93
C LEU A 256 -29.09 10.33 -6.27
N ILE A 257 -28.37 11.28 -6.87
CA ILE A 257 -28.27 12.66 -6.38
C ILE A 257 -29.67 13.30 -6.33
N GLU A 258 -30.45 13.17 -7.39
CA GLU A 258 -31.79 13.74 -7.47
C GLU A 258 -32.76 13.09 -6.47
N GLN A 259 -32.67 11.77 -6.27
CA GLN A 259 -33.43 11.08 -5.23
C GLN A 259 -33.08 11.60 -3.83
N LEU A 260 -31.79 11.80 -3.54
CA LEU A 260 -31.34 12.30 -2.24
C LEU A 260 -31.77 13.75 -1.99
N LYS A 261 -31.81 14.61 -3.02
CA LYS A 261 -32.37 15.97 -2.92
C LYS A 261 -33.86 15.94 -2.57
N ASN A 262 -34.65 15.19 -3.34
CA ASN A 262 -36.10 15.07 -3.14
C ASN A 262 -36.45 14.54 -1.74
N LEU A 263 -35.64 13.62 -1.20
CA LEU A 263 -35.81 13.12 0.17
C LEU A 263 -35.54 14.19 1.23
N LYS A 264 -34.53 15.03 1.02
CA LYS A 264 -34.19 16.11 1.94
C LYS A 264 -35.27 17.20 1.98
N GLU A 265 -35.77 17.61 0.81
CA GLU A 265 -36.85 18.59 0.68
C GLU A 265 -38.16 18.10 1.34
N LYS A 266 -38.48 16.80 1.19
CA LYS A 266 -39.64 16.20 1.86
C LYS A 266 -39.47 16.13 3.38
N GLY A 267 -38.31 15.73 3.88
CA GLY A 267 -38.04 15.67 5.32
C GLY A 267 -38.04 17.03 6.02
N GLU A 268 -37.74 18.12 5.31
CA GLU A 268 -37.88 19.49 5.82
C GLU A 268 -39.35 19.96 5.84
N SER A 269 -40.20 19.46 4.94
CA SER A 269 -41.63 19.80 4.89
C SER A 269 -42.52 19.06 5.90
N GLU A 270 -42.08 17.91 6.42
CA GLU A 270 -42.84 17.11 7.41
C GLU A 270 -42.55 17.48 8.88
N ASN A 271 -41.57 18.35 9.14
CA ASN A 271 -41.16 18.81 10.48
C ASN A 271 -41.60 20.24 10.81
N VAL A 272 -42.58 20.80 10.08
CA VAL A 272 -43.18 22.14 10.30
C VAL A 272 -44.60 22.01 10.84
#